data_AF-A0A559KJD7-F1
#
_entry.id   AF-A0A559KJD7-F1
#
_cell.length_a   1.000
_cell.length_b   1.000
_cell.length_c   1.000
_cell.angle_alpha   90.00
_cell.angle_beta   90.00
_cell.angle_gamma   90.00
#
_symmetry.space_group_name_H-M   'P 1'
#
loop_
_entity.id
_entity.type
_entity.pdbx_description
1 polymer ?
#
loop_
_entity_poly.entity_id
_entity_poly.type
_entity_poly.pdbx_seq_one_letter_code
_entity_poly.pdbx_strand_id
1 'polypeptide(L)'
;MSQTRKFSGIIKWFDNQKGYGFITSIEPLNMVDVESQYEERLNEDEKSKKFYQTWSDEDLFCHYTSIKFRDGKERNDGDGKATFKTLEQNDKVEFIIREVKDPNSGIFKPQALDIVIIK
;
A
#
# COMPACT_ATOMS: atom_id res chain seq x y z
N MET A 1 -14.86 -10.91 -11.46
CA MET A 1 -14.48 -9.61 -10.86
C MET A 1 -13.31 -9.86 -9.93
N SER A 2 -12.13 -9.29 -10.18
CA SER A 2 -10.94 -9.52 -9.34
C SER A 2 -11.07 -8.67 -8.07
N GLN A 3 -11.36 -9.30 -6.93
CA GLN A 3 -11.34 -8.63 -5.63
C GLN A 3 -9.88 -8.30 -5.29
N THR A 4 -9.55 -7.01 -5.20
CA THR A 4 -8.22 -6.56 -4.74
C THR A 4 -8.30 -6.24 -3.26
N ARG A 5 -7.56 -6.97 -2.43
CA ARG A 5 -7.47 -6.72 -0.99
C ARG A 5 -6.76 -5.39 -0.74
N LYS A 6 -7.39 -4.52 0.06
CA LYS A 6 -6.84 -3.24 0.48
C LYS A 6 -6.23 -3.37 1.88
N PHE A 7 -5.26 -2.51 2.14
CA PHE A 7 -4.51 -2.44 3.39
C PHE A 7 -4.42 -0.98 3.84
N SER A 8 -4.40 -0.77 5.15
CA SER A 8 -4.00 0.47 5.79
C SER A 8 -2.61 0.35 6.36
N GLY A 9 -1.93 1.47 6.54
CA GLY A 9 -0.65 1.54 7.23
C GLY A 9 -0.23 2.97 7.50
N ILE A 10 0.97 3.11 8.05
CA ILE A 10 1.56 4.39 8.44
C ILE A 10 2.88 4.59 7.69
N ILE A 11 3.10 5.77 7.15
CA ILE A 11 4.38 6.10 6.51
C ILE A 11 5.47 6.17 7.57
N LYS A 12 6.44 5.25 7.49
CA LYS A 12 7.59 5.21 8.39
C LYS A 12 8.57 6.32 8.05
N TRP A 13 8.88 6.48 6.77
CA TRP A 13 9.68 7.56 6.21
C TRP A 13 9.49 7.61 4.70
N PHE A 14 9.68 8.79 4.12
CA PHE A 14 9.64 9.00 2.67
C PHE A 14 10.66 10.08 2.26
N ASP A 15 11.51 9.75 1.30
CA ASP A 15 12.48 10.68 0.73
C ASP A 15 11.83 11.39 -0.46
N ASN A 16 11.39 12.64 -0.26
CA ASN A 16 10.75 13.45 -1.30
C ASN A 16 11.69 13.79 -2.48
N GLN A 17 13.01 13.77 -2.27
CA GLN A 17 13.98 14.04 -3.34
C GLN A 17 14.17 12.82 -4.23
N LYS A 18 14.12 11.62 -3.65
CA LYS A 18 14.27 10.36 -4.39
C LYS A 18 12.95 9.73 -4.83
N GLY A 19 11.84 10.11 -4.20
CA GLY A 19 10.49 9.64 -4.53
C GLY A 19 10.17 8.23 -4.01
N TYR A 20 10.81 7.77 -2.94
CA TYR A 20 10.48 6.47 -2.36
C TYR A 20 10.57 6.47 -0.84
N GLY A 21 9.95 5.47 -0.23
CA GLY A 21 9.91 5.31 1.21
C GLY A 21 9.41 3.94 1.63
N PHE A 22 9.03 3.85 2.90
CA PHE A 22 8.51 2.62 3.50
C PHE A 22 7.27 2.88 4.36
N ILE A 23 6.35 1.93 4.31
CA ILE A 23 5.12 1.88 5.11
C ILE A 23 5.32 0.83 6.21
N THR A 24 4.85 1.13 7.41
CA THR A 24 4.83 0.24 8.57
C THR A 24 3.41 0.11 9.12
N SER A 25 3.23 -0.72 10.16
CA SER A 25 1.94 -0.96 10.81
C SER A 25 0.84 -1.37 9.82
N ILE A 26 1.14 -2.36 8.99
CA ILE A 26 0.27 -2.77 7.88
C ILE A 26 -0.89 -3.62 8.41
N GLU A 27 -2.11 -3.16 8.14
CA GLU A 27 -3.34 -3.81 8.57
C GLU A 27 -4.27 -4.03 7.37
N PRO A 28 -4.98 -5.17 7.28
CA PRO A 28 -5.96 -5.39 6.22
C PRO A 28 -7.19 -4.50 6.42
N LEU A 29 -7.54 -3.71 5.40
CA LEU A 29 -8.82 -3.02 5.33
C LEU A 29 -9.84 -4.01 4.78
N ASN A 30 -10.40 -4.82 5.68
CA ASN A 30 -11.55 -5.64 5.34
C ASN A 30 -12.71 -4.70 4.97
N MET A 31 -13.20 -4.78 3.73
CA MET A 31 -14.58 -4.37 3.48
C MET A 31 -15.47 -5.28 4.32
N VAL A 32 -16.05 -4.74 5.38
CA VAL A 32 -17.28 -5.26 6.01
C VAL A 32 -18.41 -4.64 5.19
N ASP A 33 -19.34 -5.34 4.52
CA ASP A 33 -20.29 -6.32 5.02
C ASP A 33 -20.59 -7.43 3.98
N VAL A 34 -20.27 -8.67 4.29
CA VAL A 34 -21.26 -9.76 4.21
C VAL A 34 -21.11 -10.56 5.49
N GLU A 35 -21.60 -9.98 6.59
CA GLU A 35 -22.07 -10.79 7.70
C GLU A 35 -23.13 -11.76 7.16
N SER A 36 -23.08 -13.02 7.61
CA SER A 36 -24.03 -14.11 7.38
C SER A 36 -23.97 -14.82 6.01
N GLN A 37 -23.20 -15.92 5.96
CA GLN A 37 -23.62 -17.26 5.45
C GLN A 37 -22.49 -18.17 4.90
N TYR A 38 -21.21 -17.92 5.16
CA TYR A 38 -20.16 -18.88 4.75
C TYR A 38 -19.16 -19.16 5.87
N GLU A 39 -19.60 -19.90 6.88
CA GLU A 39 -18.74 -20.55 7.88
C GLU A 39 -18.22 -21.94 7.45
N GLU A 40 -18.42 -22.40 6.19
CA GLU A 40 -18.27 -23.84 5.88
C GLU A 40 -17.28 -24.23 4.77
N ARG A 41 -16.29 -23.41 4.41
CA ARG A 41 -15.22 -23.84 3.47
C ARG A 41 -13.81 -23.59 4.00
N LEU A 42 -13.50 -24.30 5.06
CA LEU A 42 -12.16 -24.47 5.63
C LEU A 42 -11.21 -25.08 4.58
N ASN A 43 -10.39 -24.25 3.92
CA ASN A 43 -9.12 -24.63 3.28
C ASN A 43 -8.31 -23.41 2.76
N GLU A 44 -8.92 -22.22 2.60
CA GLU A 44 -8.23 -21.00 2.13
C GLU A 44 -7.72 -20.05 3.24
N ASP A 45 -8.14 -20.28 4.49
CA ASP A 45 -7.89 -19.37 5.62
C ASP A 45 -6.47 -19.44 6.19
N GLU A 46 -5.82 -20.60 6.17
CA GLU A 46 -4.42 -20.67 6.64
C GLU A 46 -3.47 -19.92 5.70
N LYS A 47 -3.70 -19.98 4.38
CA LYS A 47 -2.91 -19.21 3.42
C LYS A 47 -3.15 -17.71 3.59
N SER A 48 -4.40 -17.28 3.77
CA SER A 48 -4.72 -15.87 3.99
C SER A 48 -4.13 -15.36 5.30
N LYS A 49 -4.30 -16.07 6.42
CA LYS A 49 -3.72 -15.71 7.72
C LYS A 49 -2.19 -15.69 7.71
N LYS A 50 -1.55 -16.71 7.12
CA LYS A 50 -0.09 -16.79 6.99
C LYS A 50 0.47 -15.67 6.10
N PHE A 51 -0.26 -15.30 5.05
CA PHE A 51 0.11 -14.20 4.16
C PHE A 51 0.05 -12.85 4.88
N TYR A 52 -0.94 -12.60 5.75
CA TYR A 52 -1.03 -11.35 6.52
C TYR A 52 0.05 -11.25 7.61
N GLN A 53 0.33 -12.34 8.31
CA GLN A 53 1.39 -12.40 9.32
C GLN A 53 2.77 -12.05 8.73
N THR A 54 2.98 -12.28 7.43
CA THR A 54 4.26 -11.99 6.76
C THR A 54 4.47 -10.49 6.55
N TRP A 55 3.39 -9.71 6.36
CA TRP A 55 3.49 -8.28 6.07
C TRP A 55 3.35 -7.38 7.30
N SER A 56 2.83 -7.88 8.43
CA SER A 56 2.73 -7.07 9.66
C SER A 56 4.10 -6.72 10.24
N ASP A 57 5.08 -7.59 10.01
CA ASP A 57 6.38 -7.52 10.67
C ASP A 57 7.46 -6.86 9.79
N GLU A 58 7.21 -6.70 8.48
CA GLU A 58 8.14 -6.11 7.52
C GLU A 58 7.72 -4.71 7.05
N ASP A 59 8.71 -3.86 6.80
CA ASP A 59 8.49 -2.57 6.16
C ASP A 59 8.16 -2.77 4.67
N LEU A 60 7.05 -2.18 4.20
CA LEU A 60 6.64 -2.30 2.81
C LEU A 60 7.14 -1.13 1.97
N PHE A 61 7.82 -1.44 0.86
CA PHE A 61 8.32 -0.43 -0.07
C PHE A 61 7.18 0.34 -0.75
N CYS A 62 7.32 1.67 -0.79
CA CYS A 62 6.42 2.56 -1.53
C CYS A 62 7.19 3.50 -2.46
N HIS A 63 6.59 3.82 -3.60
CA HIS A 63 7.17 4.67 -4.64
C HIS A 63 6.20 5.77 -5.05
N TYR A 64 6.72 6.95 -5.42
CA TYR A 64 5.89 8.12 -5.72
C TYR A 64 4.88 7.89 -6.86
N THR A 65 5.23 7.02 -7.82
CA THR A 65 4.33 6.68 -8.95
C THR A 65 3.08 5.94 -8.50
N SER A 66 3.15 5.27 -7.35
CA SER A 66 2.04 4.53 -6.74
C SER A 66 1.06 5.45 -6.01
N ILE A 67 1.42 6.71 -5.73
CA ILE A 67 0.58 7.62 -4.95
C ILE A 67 -0.55 8.15 -5.83
N LYS A 68 -1.78 8.10 -5.32
CA LYS A 68 -3.00 8.60 -5.94
C LYS A 68 -3.59 9.70 -5.07
N PHE A 69 -3.86 10.85 -5.67
CA PHE A 69 -4.62 11.92 -4.99
C PHE A 69 -6.11 11.68 -5.24
N ARG A 70 -6.92 11.61 -4.17
CA ARG A 70 -8.39 11.49 -4.29
C ARG A 70 -9.00 12.62 -5.13
N ASP A 71 -8.40 13.81 -5.11
CA ASP A 71 -8.99 15.01 -5.73
C ASP A 71 -8.36 15.42 -7.07
N GLY A 72 -7.47 14.61 -7.66
CA GLY A 72 -6.85 14.91 -8.97
C GLY A 72 -6.01 16.19 -9.03
N LYS A 73 -5.84 16.92 -7.91
CA LYS A 73 -5.00 18.11 -7.81
C LYS A 73 -3.57 17.68 -7.52
N GLU A 74 -2.75 17.59 -8.56
CA GLU A 74 -1.30 17.64 -8.40
C GLU A 74 -0.95 18.93 -7.63
N ARG A 75 -0.16 18.81 -6.57
CA ARG A 75 0.40 19.98 -5.89
C ARG A 75 1.43 20.60 -6.84
N ASN A 76 0.96 21.49 -7.72
CA ASN A 76 1.82 22.35 -8.51
C ASN A 76 2.42 23.39 -7.58
N ASP A 77 3.62 23.13 -7.07
CA ASP A 77 4.48 24.21 -6.59
C ASP A 77 4.88 24.98 -7.85
N GLY A 78 4.48 26.25 -7.96
CA GLY A 78 4.52 27.07 -9.19
C GLY A 78 5.89 27.32 -9.83
N ASP A 79 6.90 26.48 -9.55
CA ASP A 79 8.29 26.55 -10.02
C ASP A 79 8.57 25.66 -11.26
N GLY A 80 7.55 24.97 -11.80
CA GLY A 80 7.72 24.13 -13.01
C GLY A 80 8.64 22.91 -12.83
N LYS A 81 9.12 22.67 -11.61
CA LYS A 81 9.79 21.44 -11.20
C LYS A 81 8.74 20.37 -11.01
N ALA A 82 8.91 19.20 -11.65
CA ALA A 82 8.03 18.06 -11.42
C ALA A 82 8.06 17.71 -9.92
N THR A 83 7.06 18.16 -9.18
CA THR A 83 6.90 17.87 -7.76
C THR A 83 6.46 16.42 -7.68
N PHE A 84 7.39 15.55 -7.33
CA PHE A 84 7.04 14.16 -7.05
C PHE A 84 5.92 14.16 -6.01
N LYS A 85 4.98 13.23 -6.15
CA LYS A 85 3.94 13.04 -5.15
C LYS A 85 4.63 12.73 -3.82
N THR A 86 4.39 13.57 -2.82
CA THR A 86 5.06 13.48 -1.52
C THR A 86 4.18 12.79 -0.49
N LEU A 87 4.83 12.15 0.48
CA LEU A 87 4.23 11.62 1.69
C LEU A 87 5.01 12.16 2.87
N GLU A 88 4.33 12.37 3.99
CA GLU A 88 4.95 12.79 5.24
C GLU A 88 5.04 11.62 6.21
N GLN A 89 6.04 11.66 7.10
CA GLN A 89 6.15 10.67 8.15
C GLN A 89 4.91 10.71 9.04
N ASN A 90 4.42 9.53 9.43
CA ASN A 90 3.19 9.33 10.20
C ASN A 90 1.88 9.56 9.42
N ASP A 91 1.94 9.84 8.11
CA ASP A 91 0.72 9.83 7.29
C ASP A 91 0.05 8.45 7.33
N LYS A 92 -1.25 8.44 7.58
CA LYS A 92 -2.07 7.23 7.45
C LYS A 92 -2.44 7.05 5.98
N VAL A 93 -2.21 5.86 5.46
CA VAL A 93 -2.41 5.56 4.04
C VAL A 93 -3.19 4.28 3.82
N GLU A 94 -3.96 4.28 2.73
CA GLU A 94 -4.72 3.20 2.14
C GLU A 94 -3.98 2.72 0.89
N PHE A 95 -3.74 1.42 0.72
CA PHE A 95 -3.00 0.91 -0.45
C PHE A 95 -3.36 -0.54 -0.76
N ILE A 96 -2.82 -1.05 -1.86
CA ILE A 96 -2.86 -2.47 -2.23
C ILE A 96 -1.43 -3.02 -2.28
N ILE A 97 -1.24 -4.26 -1.86
CA ILE A 97 0.08 -4.93 -1.92
C ILE A 97 0.11 -5.79 -3.18
N ARG A 98 1.18 -5.66 -3.97
CA ARG A 98 1.47 -6.58 -5.09
C ARG A 98 2.94 -6.96 -5.11
N GLU A 99 3.22 -8.16 -5.60
CA GLU A 99 4.57 -8.60 -5.90
C GLU A 99 5.02 -8.03 -7.24
N VAL A 100 6.04 -7.19 -7.21
CA VAL A 100 6.67 -6.58 -8.37
C VAL A 100 8.04 -7.20 -8.56
N LYS A 101 8.35 -7.60 -9.80
CA LYS A 101 9.67 -8.15 -10.13
C LYS A 101 10.69 -7.01 -10.13
N ASP A 102 11.67 -7.10 -9.25
CA ASP A 102 12.80 -6.19 -9.26
C ASP A 102 13.60 -6.36 -10.57
N PRO A 103 13.85 -5.27 -11.32
CA PRO A 103 14.62 -5.37 -12.56
C PRO A 103 16.08 -5.76 -12.32
N ASN A 104 16.63 -5.44 -11.14
CA ASN A 104 18.03 -5.67 -10.81
C ASN A 104 18.31 -7.06 -10.22
N SER A 105 17.38 -7.58 -9.41
CA SER A 105 17.57 -8.86 -8.70
C SER A 105 16.81 -10.02 -9.35
N GLY A 106 15.79 -9.73 -10.17
CA GLY A 106 14.89 -10.72 -10.76
C GLY A 106 13.94 -11.37 -9.75
N ILE A 107 14.03 -11.01 -8.46
CA ILE A 107 13.22 -11.51 -7.36
C ILE A 107 11.93 -10.68 -7.28
N PHE A 108 10.83 -11.34 -6.96
CA PHE A 108 9.57 -10.66 -6.68
C PHE A 108 9.61 -10.07 -5.28
N LYS A 109 9.36 -8.76 -5.18
CA LYS A 109 9.27 -8.05 -3.91
C LYS A 109 7.89 -7.43 -3.72
N PRO A 110 7.40 -7.39 -2.48
CA PRO A 110 6.16 -6.69 -2.18
C PRO A 110 6.34 -5.18 -2.38
N GLN A 111 5.36 -4.56 -3.03
CA GLN A 111 5.31 -3.12 -3.23
C GLN A 111 3.90 -2.59 -2.98
N ALA A 112 3.83 -1.45 -2.31
CA ALA A 112 2.60 -0.69 -2.16
C ALA A 112 2.23 0.01 -3.48
N LEU A 113 1.02 -0.26 -3.95
CA LEU A 113 0.40 0.39 -5.11
C LEU A 113 -0.89 1.11 -4.68
N ASP A 114 -1.35 2.04 -5.53
CA ASP A 114 -2.57 2.82 -5.32
C ASP A 114 -2.67 3.44 -3.92
N ILE A 115 -1.58 4.09 -3.49
CA ILE A 115 -1.43 4.67 -2.16
C ILE A 115 -2.25 5.95 -2.08
N VAL A 116 -3.16 6.03 -1.11
CA VAL A 116 -4.04 7.16 -0.86
C VAL A 116 -3.90 7.59 0.59
N ILE A 117 -3.69 8.89 0.83
CA ILE A 117 -3.64 9.43 2.19
C ILE A 117 -5.05 9.49 2.78
N ILE A 118 -5.21 8.99 4.00
CA ILE A 118 -6.44 9.04 4.79
C ILE A 118 -6.26 10.16 5.82
N LYS A 119 -7.12 11.19 5.77
CA LYS A 119 -7.17 12.27 6.77
C LYS A 119 -8.15 11.94 7.88
#